data_AF-A0A7Y6M3C0-F1
#
_entry.id   AF-A0A7Y6M3C0-F1
#
_cell.length_a   1.000
_cell.length_b   1.000
_cell.length_c   1.000
_cell.angle_alpha   90.00
_cell.angle_beta   90.00
_cell.angle_gamma   90.00
#
_symmetry.space_group_name_H-M   'P 1'
#
loop_
_entity.id
_entity.type
_entity.pdbx_description
1 polymer ?
#
loop_
_entity_poly.entity_id
_entity_poly.type
_entity_poly.pdbx_seq_one_letter_code
_entity_poly.pdbx_strand_id
1 'polypeptide(L)'
;MGWWQIDADTLAGSRFVVSALAETVAGLKTLASGTAAHPGERAWLDAHLLSYRSRLSADPITARLVHAALRRRWTADFLAPTPAGEGETPFDAEVGRVRATPAEAVRADLAVALDGPLPAALEGRDDLAGRAADLLEWVWRETVLPTWPRRRRVIEADIAARSERLSQGGWAATLGDMRPGMRWLGEGRLQINAYDYPPRDLAGARLLFVPVTPNRGWVSWEPVPYRCAVVYPCRGPLAGGDPPPPPDALGRLLGSARAGVLVLLDGPKSTTQLVALTGQGLGSVGRHLKVLLDARLIRRRRAGRSVLYSRTRLGDALVEGQEGDEGGGSETLQGGQPAVRGQGRGQVARRAPQGGVQEGGRDVGGDAWPGVAWPGVGSAGVGSAGVA
;
A
#
# COMPACT_ATOMS: atom_id res chain seq x y z
N MET A 1 9.72 20.93 -0.86
CA MET A 1 9.27 19.52 -0.85
C MET A 1 9.27 19.01 0.58
N GLY A 2 8.17 18.43 1.05
CA GLY A 2 8.03 17.90 2.40
C GLY A 2 8.80 16.59 2.58
N TRP A 3 9.74 16.61 3.51
CA TRP A 3 10.58 15.46 3.85
C TRP A 3 10.71 15.28 5.36
N TRP A 4 11.00 14.05 5.76
CA TRP A 4 11.24 13.65 7.14
C TRP A 4 12.74 13.44 7.36
N GLN A 5 13.31 14.06 8.40
CA GLN A 5 14.62 13.72 8.93
C GLN A 5 14.43 12.50 9.84
N ILE A 6 15.10 11.40 9.51
CA ILE A 6 15.00 10.15 10.26
C ILE A 6 16.41 9.75 10.67
N ASP A 7 16.64 9.68 11.98
CA ASP A 7 17.89 9.16 12.54
C ASP A 7 17.97 7.62 12.41
N ALA A 8 19.17 7.08 12.64
CA ALA A 8 19.41 5.65 12.48
C ALA A 8 18.58 4.81 13.47
N ASP A 9 18.39 5.29 14.70
CA ASP A 9 17.69 4.58 15.76
C ASP A 9 16.18 4.49 15.49
N THR A 10 15.57 5.59 15.04
CA THR A 10 14.16 5.64 14.60
C THR A 10 13.93 4.70 13.43
N LEU A 11 14.84 4.70 12.45
CA LEU A 11 14.71 3.83 11.28
C LEU A 11 14.93 2.35 11.66
N ALA A 12 15.90 2.06 12.52
CA ALA A 12 16.16 0.70 13.01
C ALA A 12 15.02 0.16 13.90
N GLY A 13 14.40 1.02 14.71
CA GLY A 13 13.25 0.71 15.56
C GLY A 13 11.92 0.62 14.81
N SER A 14 11.88 0.98 13.53
CA SER A 14 10.66 1.02 12.74
C SER A 14 10.05 -0.37 12.48
N ARG A 15 8.72 -0.42 12.32
CA ARG A 15 7.99 -1.70 12.21
C ARG A 15 6.86 -1.65 11.20
N PHE A 16 6.61 -2.80 10.57
CA PHE A 16 5.37 -3.03 9.84
C PHE A 16 4.27 -3.48 10.80
N VAL A 17 3.08 -2.90 10.68
CA VAL A 17 1.93 -3.21 11.54
C VAL A 17 0.65 -3.36 10.73
N VAL A 18 -0.23 -4.24 11.17
CA VAL A 18 -1.58 -4.41 10.61
C VAL A 18 -2.55 -3.56 11.44
N SER A 19 -3.38 -2.75 10.79
CA SER A 19 -4.41 -1.94 11.45
C SER A 19 -5.74 -2.09 10.72
N ALA A 20 -6.74 -2.61 11.44
CA ALA A 20 -8.09 -2.77 10.89
C ALA A 20 -8.76 -1.40 10.69
N LEU A 21 -8.47 -0.45 11.59
CA LEU A 21 -8.92 0.93 11.43
C LEU A 21 -8.30 1.59 10.20
N ALA A 22 -7.00 1.43 9.95
CA ALA A 22 -6.37 1.98 8.75
C ALA A 22 -6.99 1.39 7.47
N GLU A 23 -7.22 0.07 7.42
CA GLU A 23 -7.93 -0.56 6.29
C GLU A 23 -9.34 0.03 6.11
N THR A 24 -10.05 0.26 7.22
CA THR A 24 -11.40 0.85 7.23
C THR A 24 -11.41 2.29 6.72
N VAL A 25 -10.46 3.12 7.17
CA VAL A 25 -10.28 4.50 6.70
C VAL A 25 -9.91 4.52 5.21
N ALA A 26 -9.08 3.59 4.75
CA ALA A 26 -8.77 3.44 3.32
C ALA A 26 -10.02 3.05 2.50
N GLY A 27 -10.87 2.18 3.04
CA GLY A 27 -12.18 1.85 2.48
C GLY A 27 -13.11 3.06 2.42
N LEU A 28 -13.25 3.81 3.52
CA LEU A 28 -14.04 5.04 3.59
C LEU A 28 -13.56 6.08 2.57
N LYS A 29 -12.24 6.29 2.44
CA LYS A 29 -11.66 7.18 1.41
C LYS A 29 -12.04 6.76 0.00
N THR A 30 -12.04 5.45 -0.26
CA THR A 30 -12.41 4.89 -1.57
C THR A 30 -13.89 5.12 -1.86
N LEU A 31 -14.78 4.82 -0.91
CA LEU A 31 -16.22 5.12 -0.99
C LEU A 31 -16.50 6.62 -1.20
N ALA A 32 -15.86 7.48 -0.41
CA ALA A 32 -16.03 8.93 -0.48
C ALA A 32 -15.59 9.50 -1.83
N SER A 33 -14.50 8.99 -2.39
CA SER A 33 -14.01 9.42 -3.70
C SER A 33 -14.82 8.87 -4.88
N GLY A 34 -15.50 7.73 -4.70
CA GLY A 34 -16.19 7.00 -5.77
C GLY A 34 -15.27 6.55 -6.91
N THR A 35 -13.96 6.44 -6.69
CA THR A 35 -12.98 6.04 -7.71
C THR A 35 -12.27 4.76 -7.31
N ALA A 36 -12.16 3.84 -8.27
CA ALA A 36 -11.47 2.58 -8.12
C ALA A 36 -10.17 2.54 -8.94
N ALA A 37 -9.08 2.07 -8.34
CA ALA A 37 -7.78 1.98 -9.01
C ALA A 37 -7.60 0.70 -9.86
N HIS A 38 -8.35 -0.37 -9.60
CA HIS A 38 -8.24 -1.65 -10.31
C HIS A 38 -9.58 -2.41 -10.30
N PRO A 39 -9.75 -3.47 -11.11
CA PRO A 39 -11.03 -4.17 -11.26
C PRO A 39 -11.63 -4.72 -9.95
N GLY A 40 -10.81 -5.31 -9.07
CA GLY A 40 -11.27 -5.77 -7.75
C GLY A 40 -11.82 -4.65 -6.85
N GLU A 41 -11.15 -3.49 -6.82
CA GLU A 41 -11.62 -2.31 -6.08
C GLU A 41 -12.90 -1.74 -6.71
N ARG A 42 -13.05 -1.84 -8.04
CA ARG A 42 -14.27 -1.44 -8.76
C ARG A 42 -15.45 -2.33 -8.39
N ALA A 43 -15.29 -3.65 -8.43
CA ALA A 43 -16.33 -4.59 -8.02
C ALA A 43 -16.76 -4.38 -6.56
N TRP A 44 -15.80 -4.16 -5.66
CA TRP A 44 -16.09 -3.82 -4.26
C TRP A 44 -16.83 -2.49 -4.14
N LEU A 45 -16.42 -1.47 -4.89
CA LEU A 45 -17.07 -0.17 -4.89
C LEU A 45 -18.51 -0.27 -5.40
N ASP A 46 -18.73 -0.96 -6.52
CA ASP A 46 -20.06 -1.16 -7.12
C ASP A 46 -21.01 -1.86 -6.13
N ALA A 47 -20.50 -2.82 -5.34
CA ALA A 47 -21.28 -3.54 -4.34
C ALA A 47 -21.72 -2.68 -3.13
N HIS A 48 -20.95 -1.64 -2.77
CA HIS A 48 -21.16 -0.92 -1.50
C HIS A 48 -21.49 0.57 -1.65
N LEU A 49 -21.23 1.17 -2.82
CA LEU A 49 -21.34 2.62 -3.04
C LEU A 49 -22.79 3.12 -2.88
N LEU A 50 -23.78 2.35 -3.33
CA LEU A 50 -25.19 2.73 -3.19
C LEU A 50 -25.60 2.82 -1.71
N SER A 51 -25.29 1.79 -0.92
CA SER A 51 -25.59 1.74 0.51
C SER A 51 -24.88 2.85 1.28
N TYR A 52 -23.61 3.13 0.95
CA TYR A 52 -22.86 4.25 1.52
C TYR A 52 -23.53 5.60 1.22
N ARG A 53 -23.92 5.84 -0.04
CA ARG A 53 -24.59 7.08 -0.44
C ARG A 53 -25.95 7.25 0.25
N SER A 54 -26.74 6.17 0.33
CA SER A 54 -28.03 6.18 1.03
C SER A 54 -27.87 6.47 2.53
N ARG A 55 -26.80 5.99 3.16
CA ARG A 55 -26.50 6.30 4.56
C ARG A 55 -26.16 7.77 4.75
N LEU A 56 -25.30 8.32 3.90
CA LEU A 56 -24.93 9.74 3.98
C LEU A 56 -26.07 10.69 3.60
N SER A 57 -26.98 10.30 2.72
CA SER A 57 -28.18 11.12 2.44
C SER A 57 -29.15 11.15 3.62
N ALA A 58 -29.24 10.06 4.40
CA ALA A 58 -30.05 9.99 5.61
C ALA A 58 -29.43 10.73 6.81
N ASP A 59 -28.11 10.94 6.82
CA ASP A 59 -27.40 11.74 7.83
C ASP A 59 -26.55 12.86 7.18
N PRO A 60 -27.17 14.01 6.88
CA PRO A 60 -26.49 15.15 6.25
C PRO A 60 -25.37 15.76 7.10
N ILE A 61 -25.32 15.49 8.40
CA ILE A 61 -24.26 16.00 9.28
C ILE A 61 -23.02 15.12 9.12
N THR A 62 -23.18 13.81 9.19
CA THR A 62 -22.10 12.87 8.93
C THR A 62 -21.56 13.02 7.51
N ALA A 63 -22.42 13.29 6.51
CA ALA A 63 -21.99 13.61 5.15
C ALA A 63 -21.07 14.83 5.09
N ARG A 64 -21.43 15.93 5.78
CA ARG A 64 -20.60 17.13 5.88
C ARG A 64 -19.30 16.88 6.63
N LEU A 65 -19.36 16.11 7.72
CA LEU A 65 -18.20 15.69 8.50
C LEU A 65 -17.18 14.94 7.63
N VAL A 66 -17.63 13.95 6.85
CA VAL A 66 -16.77 13.20 5.92
C VAL A 66 -16.13 14.14 4.88
N HIS A 67 -16.90 15.06 4.31
CA HIS A 67 -16.39 16.02 3.32
C HIS A 67 -15.34 16.98 3.91
N ALA A 68 -15.51 17.38 5.17
CA ALA A 68 -14.57 18.23 5.89
C ALA A 68 -13.31 17.46 6.31
N ALA A 69 -13.46 16.23 6.81
CA ALA A 69 -12.36 15.42 7.31
C ALA A 69 -11.50 14.79 6.22
N LEU A 70 -12.07 14.44 5.07
CA LEU A 70 -11.37 13.77 3.96
C LEU A 70 -11.08 14.74 2.81
N ARG A 71 -9.99 15.49 2.94
CA ARG A 71 -9.52 16.40 1.88
C ARG A 71 -8.45 15.75 1.02
N ARG A 72 -8.24 16.30 -0.18
CA ARG A 72 -7.27 15.75 -1.14
C ARG A 72 -5.84 15.74 -0.62
N ARG A 73 -5.47 16.75 0.18
CA ARG A 73 -4.11 16.95 0.69
C ARG A 73 -3.98 16.60 2.17
N TRP A 74 -5.07 16.57 2.92
CA TRP A 74 -5.08 16.32 4.35
C TRP A 74 -6.25 15.42 4.77
N THR A 75 -6.01 14.55 5.72
CA THR A 75 -7.04 13.77 6.41
C THR A 75 -7.03 14.24 7.85
N ALA A 76 -8.18 14.70 8.37
CA ALA A 76 -8.25 15.16 9.76
C ALA A 76 -7.75 14.07 10.72
N ASP A 77 -6.83 14.44 11.61
CA ASP A 77 -5.98 13.50 12.33
C ASP A 77 -6.80 12.58 13.25
N PHE A 78 -7.86 13.11 13.90
CA PHE A 78 -8.79 12.33 14.72
C PHE A 78 -9.46 11.17 13.98
N LEU A 79 -9.67 11.29 12.66
CA LEU A 79 -10.34 10.26 11.86
C LEU A 79 -9.39 9.10 11.52
N ALA A 80 -8.08 9.36 11.51
CA ALA A 80 -7.05 8.41 11.13
C ALA A 80 -5.89 8.43 12.14
N PRO A 81 -6.16 8.12 13.43
CA PRO A 81 -5.17 8.20 14.48
C PRO A 81 -4.01 7.24 14.21
N THR A 82 -2.81 7.64 14.62
CA THR A 82 -1.61 6.81 14.45
C THR A 82 -1.78 5.48 15.20
N PRO A 83 -1.56 4.32 14.59
CA PRO A 83 -1.64 3.03 15.29
C PRO A 83 -0.72 2.99 16.51
N ALA A 84 -1.14 2.32 17.59
CA ALA A 84 -0.37 2.27 18.83
C ALA A 84 1.00 1.60 18.64
N GLY A 85 1.08 0.65 17.69
CA GLY A 85 2.31 -0.06 17.32
C GLY A 85 2.64 -1.25 18.23
N GLU A 86 1.76 -1.59 19.16
CA GLU A 86 1.95 -2.64 20.16
C GLU A 86 1.07 -3.85 19.84
N GLY A 87 1.69 -4.85 19.20
CA GLY A 87 0.98 -6.07 18.80
C GLY A 87 -0.18 -5.81 17.85
N GLU A 88 -1.12 -6.74 17.82
CA GLU A 88 -2.35 -6.58 17.06
C GLU A 88 -3.41 -5.91 17.93
N THR A 89 -3.80 -4.69 17.56
CA THR A 89 -4.89 -3.96 18.24
C THR A 89 -6.23 -4.33 17.61
N PRO A 90 -7.23 -4.80 18.39
CA PRO A 90 -8.57 -5.05 17.88
C PRO A 90 -9.22 -3.78 17.32
N PHE A 91 -10.05 -3.93 16.29
CA PHE A 91 -10.76 -2.81 15.66
C PHE A 91 -11.52 -1.94 16.67
N ASP A 92 -12.23 -2.55 17.61
CA ASP A 92 -13.04 -1.85 18.62
C ASP A 92 -12.19 -0.93 19.52
N ALA A 93 -10.96 -1.34 19.83
CA ALA A 93 -10.03 -0.52 20.58
C ALA A 93 -9.48 0.64 19.74
N GLU A 94 -9.19 0.40 18.45
CA GLU A 94 -8.73 1.46 17.54
C GLU A 94 -9.83 2.52 17.31
N VAL A 95 -11.07 2.10 17.01
CA VAL A 95 -12.20 3.02 16.78
C VAL A 95 -12.67 3.69 18.08
N GLY A 96 -12.47 3.04 19.23
CA GLY A 96 -12.68 3.64 20.54
C GLY A 96 -11.83 4.91 20.76
N ARG A 97 -10.61 4.97 20.22
CA ARG A 97 -9.78 6.20 20.27
C ARG A 97 -10.36 7.32 19.43
N VAL A 98 -10.91 7.01 18.25
CA VAL A 98 -11.62 8.00 17.42
C VAL A 98 -12.80 8.55 18.21
N ARG A 99 -13.61 7.65 18.78
CA ARG A 99 -14.80 8.01 19.58
C ARG A 99 -14.46 8.85 20.81
N ALA A 100 -13.33 8.58 21.46
CA ALA A 100 -12.87 9.29 22.65
C ALA A 100 -12.18 10.62 22.36
N THR A 101 -12.06 11.04 21.09
CA THR A 101 -11.39 12.31 20.76
C THR A 101 -12.21 13.49 21.31
N PRO A 102 -11.61 14.39 22.11
CA PRO A 102 -12.30 15.57 22.60
C PRO A 102 -12.85 16.43 21.47
N ALA A 103 -14.04 17.00 21.65
CA ALA A 103 -14.72 17.78 20.63
C ALA A 103 -13.90 18.99 20.12
N GLU A 104 -13.14 19.63 21.02
CA GLU A 104 -12.21 20.70 20.66
C GLU A 104 -11.11 20.23 19.71
N ALA A 105 -10.50 19.07 19.99
CA ALA A 105 -9.49 18.48 19.12
C ALA A 105 -10.08 18.08 17.75
N VAL A 106 -11.28 17.51 17.72
CA VAL A 106 -11.99 17.23 16.45
C VAL A 106 -12.18 18.51 15.64
N ARG A 107 -12.62 19.60 16.26
CA ARG A 107 -12.81 20.88 15.56
C ARG A 107 -11.49 21.46 15.08
N ALA A 108 -10.42 21.39 15.87
CA ALA A 108 -9.09 21.83 15.47
C ALA A 108 -8.59 21.05 14.25
N ASP A 109 -8.70 19.72 14.27
CA ASP A 109 -8.29 18.86 13.16
C ASP A 109 -9.09 19.13 11.88
N LEU A 110 -10.40 19.39 12.01
CA LEU A 110 -11.25 19.76 10.87
C LEU A 110 -10.87 21.12 10.28
N ALA A 111 -10.54 22.11 11.12
CA ALA A 111 -10.08 23.42 10.67
C ALA A 111 -8.77 23.30 9.88
N VAL A 112 -7.82 22.51 10.39
CA VAL A 112 -6.55 22.22 9.70
C VAL A 112 -6.79 21.50 8.37
N ALA A 113 -7.68 20.50 8.34
CA ALA A 113 -7.98 19.77 7.12
C ALA A 113 -8.61 20.69 6.06
N LEU A 114 -9.53 21.56 6.47
CA LEU A 114 -10.23 22.50 5.59
C LEU A 114 -9.36 23.66 5.10
N ASP A 115 -8.26 23.96 5.80
CA ASP A 115 -7.47 25.18 5.59
C ASP A 115 -8.36 26.43 5.70
N GLY A 116 -9.24 26.45 6.71
CA GLY A 116 -10.27 27.48 6.84
C GLY A 116 -11.29 27.21 7.94
N PRO A 117 -12.33 28.07 8.05
CA PRO A 117 -13.34 27.96 9.10
C PRO A 117 -14.19 26.71 8.92
N LEU A 118 -14.68 26.17 10.04
CA LEU A 118 -15.63 25.06 10.01
C LEU A 118 -16.96 25.52 9.41
N PRO A 119 -17.64 24.68 8.62
CA PRO A 119 -19.02 24.93 8.24
C PRO A 119 -19.90 25.06 9.48
N ALA A 120 -20.85 26.01 9.48
CA ALA A 120 -21.77 26.25 10.59
C ALA A 120 -22.52 24.99 11.07
N ALA A 121 -22.76 24.03 10.17
CA ALA A 121 -23.41 22.75 10.50
C ALA A 121 -22.55 21.81 11.38
N LEU A 122 -21.24 22.04 11.48
CA LEU A 122 -20.28 21.28 12.28
C LEU A 122 -19.77 22.08 13.49
N GLU A 123 -19.89 23.40 13.44
CA GLU A 123 -19.46 24.30 14.51
C GLU A 123 -20.25 24.07 15.80
N GLY A 124 -19.57 24.17 16.95
CA GLY A 124 -20.19 24.01 18.29
C GLY A 124 -20.69 22.61 18.62
N ARG A 125 -20.45 21.61 17.77
CA ARG A 125 -20.89 20.23 18.01
C ARG A 125 -19.85 19.41 18.76
N ASP A 126 -20.34 18.64 19.72
CA ASP A 126 -19.53 17.72 20.52
C ASP A 126 -19.75 16.24 20.14
N ASP A 127 -20.70 15.96 19.25
CA ASP A 127 -21.06 14.60 18.81
C ASP A 127 -20.26 14.10 17.59
N LEU A 128 -19.35 14.92 17.04
CA LEU A 128 -18.64 14.64 15.79
C LEU A 128 -17.72 13.41 15.86
N ALA A 129 -17.00 13.23 16.97
CA ALA A 129 -16.16 12.05 17.21
C ALA A 129 -17.01 10.76 17.20
N GLY A 130 -18.15 10.79 17.89
CA GLY A 130 -19.10 9.68 17.94
C GLY A 130 -19.66 9.33 16.56
N ARG A 131 -20.08 10.34 15.79
CA ARG A 131 -20.58 10.15 14.41
C ARG A 131 -19.52 9.55 13.48
N ALA A 132 -18.28 10.03 13.58
CA ALA A 132 -17.17 9.47 12.81
C ALA A 132 -16.92 8.00 13.17
N ALA A 133 -16.87 7.68 14.46
CA ALA A 133 -16.71 6.31 14.93
C ALA A 133 -17.87 5.40 14.47
N ASP A 134 -19.12 5.84 14.58
CA ASP A 134 -20.30 5.08 14.12
C ASP A 134 -20.26 4.81 12.61
N LEU A 135 -19.77 5.77 11.83
CA LEU A 135 -19.57 5.59 10.40
C LEU A 135 -18.45 4.58 10.11
N LEU A 136 -17.32 4.68 10.80
CA LEU A 136 -16.20 3.74 10.64
C LEU A 136 -16.59 2.33 11.06
N GLU A 137 -17.35 2.16 12.15
CA GLU A 137 -17.91 0.87 12.56
C GLU A 137 -18.85 0.28 11.50
N TRP A 138 -19.66 1.12 10.85
CA TRP A 138 -20.50 0.67 9.74
C TRP A 138 -19.67 0.26 8.52
N VAL A 139 -18.67 1.08 8.12
CA VAL A 139 -17.77 0.75 7.01
C VAL A 139 -17.05 -0.57 7.30
N TRP A 140 -16.53 -0.73 8.52
CA TRP A 140 -15.89 -1.97 8.95
C TRP A 140 -16.84 -3.16 8.82
N ARG A 141 -17.99 -3.14 9.49
CA ARG A 141 -18.92 -4.27 9.53
C ARG A 141 -19.46 -4.66 8.16
N GLU A 142 -19.85 -3.68 7.35
CA GLU A 142 -20.55 -3.94 6.10
C GLU A 142 -19.61 -4.16 4.91
N THR A 143 -18.43 -3.53 4.90
CA THR A 143 -17.61 -3.44 3.67
C THR A 143 -16.22 -4.07 3.82
N VAL A 144 -15.69 -4.20 5.04
CA VAL A 144 -14.33 -4.70 5.28
C VAL A 144 -14.35 -6.06 5.98
N LEU A 145 -15.03 -6.17 7.12
CA LEU A 145 -15.11 -7.36 7.96
C LEU A 145 -15.47 -8.65 7.19
N PRO A 146 -16.44 -8.66 6.26
CA PRO A 146 -16.79 -9.88 5.51
C PRO A 146 -15.63 -10.45 4.70
N THR A 147 -14.68 -9.60 4.30
CA THR A 147 -13.50 -9.99 3.51
C THR A 147 -12.19 -9.81 4.30
N TRP A 148 -12.26 -9.49 5.59
CA TRP A 148 -11.09 -9.18 6.41
C TRP A 148 -10.07 -10.32 6.46
N PRO A 149 -10.44 -11.61 6.63
CA PRO A 149 -9.45 -12.68 6.59
C PRO A 149 -8.63 -12.72 5.28
N ARG A 150 -9.25 -12.37 4.14
CA ARG A 150 -8.56 -12.29 2.84
C ARG A 150 -7.66 -11.04 2.78
N ARG A 151 -8.20 -9.86 3.12
CA ARG A 151 -7.46 -8.58 3.15
C ARG A 151 -6.25 -8.65 4.09
N ARG A 152 -6.42 -9.24 5.27
CA ARG A 152 -5.33 -9.48 6.23
C ARG A 152 -4.22 -10.31 5.61
N ARG A 153 -4.53 -11.41 4.92
CA ARG A 153 -3.50 -12.24 4.28
C ARG A 153 -2.76 -11.47 3.18
N VAL A 154 -3.44 -10.58 2.46
CA VAL A 154 -2.83 -9.66 1.48
C VAL A 154 -1.88 -8.67 2.14
N ILE A 155 -2.29 -8.10 3.27
CA ILE A 155 -1.47 -7.22 4.09
C ILE A 155 -0.22 -7.95 4.61
N GLU A 156 -0.40 -9.12 5.23
CA GLU A 156 0.70 -9.95 5.72
C GLU A 156 1.66 -10.36 4.58
N ALA A 157 1.10 -10.59 3.39
CA ALA A 157 1.87 -10.87 2.19
C ALA A 157 2.74 -9.70 1.75
N ASP A 158 2.21 -8.48 1.76
CA ASP A 158 3.00 -7.29 1.45
C ASP A 158 4.12 -7.10 2.47
N ILE A 159 3.81 -7.21 3.78
CA ILE A 159 4.81 -7.10 4.87
C ILE A 159 5.96 -8.09 4.68
N ALA A 160 5.66 -9.34 4.32
CA ALA A 160 6.69 -10.35 4.05
C ALA A 160 7.59 -9.95 2.87
N ALA A 161 7.01 -9.47 1.78
CA ALA A 161 7.76 -9.01 0.60
C ALA A 161 8.63 -7.78 0.91
N ARG A 162 8.11 -6.84 1.72
CA ARG A 162 8.84 -5.66 2.18
C ARG A 162 10.01 -6.02 3.08
N SER A 163 9.81 -6.97 3.98
CA SER A 163 10.86 -7.47 4.89
C SER A 163 11.99 -8.15 4.11
N GLU A 164 11.67 -8.88 3.04
CA GLU A 164 12.67 -9.47 2.16
C GLU A 164 13.45 -8.40 1.40
N ARG A 165 12.77 -7.42 0.81
CA ARG A 165 13.46 -6.32 0.12
C ARG A 165 14.36 -5.52 1.06
N LEU A 166 13.90 -5.29 2.30
CA LEU A 166 14.71 -4.68 3.34
C LEU A 166 15.98 -5.47 3.61
N SER A 167 15.89 -6.80 3.64
CA SER A 167 17.05 -7.67 3.86
C SER A 167 18.04 -7.67 2.67
N GLN A 168 17.55 -7.46 1.44
CA GLN A 168 18.37 -7.50 0.23
C GLN A 168 18.99 -6.15 -0.16
N GLY A 169 18.25 -5.05 0.05
CA GLY A 169 18.63 -3.71 -0.44
C GLY A 169 18.50 -2.60 0.61
N GLY A 170 18.24 -2.95 1.87
CA GLY A 170 18.09 -1.99 2.95
C GLY A 170 16.82 -1.13 2.86
N TRP A 171 16.74 -0.14 3.76
CA TRP A 171 15.59 0.76 3.86
C TRP A 171 15.42 1.65 2.63
N ALA A 172 16.51 2.16 2.06
CA ALA A 172 16.46 3.01 0.88
C ALA A 172 15.73 2.33 -0.30
N ALA A 173 16.03 1.04 -0.56
CA ALA A 173 15.36 0.27 -1.60
C ALA A 173 13.89 -0.06 -1.26
N THR A 174 13.58 -0.21 0.03
CA THR A 174 12.24 -0.63 0.49
C THR A 174 11.23 0.52 0.52
N LEU A 175 11.70 1.74 0.79
CA LEU A 175 10.87 2.94 0.96
C LEU A 175 10.49 3.60 -0.37
N GLY A 176 11.32 3.49 -1.40
CA GLY A 176 11.14 4.24 -2.66
C GLY A 176 9.85 3.96 -3.44
N ASP A 177 9.08 2.95 -3.03
CA ASP A 177 7.92 2.48 -3.78
C ASP A 177 6.76 2.01 -2.89
N MET A 178 6.65 2.58 -1.69
CA MET A 178 5.47 2.40 -0.85
C MET A 178 4.32 3.32 -1.29
N ARG A 179 4.59 4.58 -1.64
CA ARG A 179 3.56 5.50 -2.12
C ARG A 179 4.10 6.51 -3.13
N PRO A 180 3.24 7.07 -4.00
CA PRO A 180 3.66 8.06 -4.99
C PRO A 180 4.39 9.25 -4.34
N GLY A 181 5.53 9.60 -4.92
CA GLY A 181 6.36 10.72 -4.47
C GLY A 181 7.22 10.44 -3.24
N MET A 182 7.20 9.22 -2.70
CA MET A 182 8.06 8.83 -1.58
C MET A 182 9.40 8.28 -2.09
N ARG A 183 10.51 8.86 -1.63
CA ARG A 183 11.86 8.41 -2.01
C ARG A 183 12.90 8.77 -0.96
N TRP A 184 13.90 7.92 -0.83
CA TRP A 184 15.07 8.21 0.00
C TRP A 184 15.97 9.22 -0.71
N LEU A 185 16.32 10.32 -0.04
CA LEU A 185 17.17 11.39 -0.59
C LEU A 185 18.63 11.29 -0.10
N GLY A 186 18.94 10.37 0.82
CA GLY A 186 20.24 10.28 1.49
C GLY A 186 20.27 11.04 2.82
N GLU A 187 21.30 10.79 3.65
CA GLU A 187 21.55 11.55 4.90
C GLU A 187 20.37 11.57 5.88
N GLY A 188 19.60 10.48 5.96
CA GLY A 188 18.42 10.39 6.83
C GLY A 188 17.17 11.08 6.28
N ARG A 189 17.22 11.67 5.07
CA ARG A 189 16.11 12.41 4.48
C ARG A 189 15.19 11.49 3.67
N LEU A 190 13.96 11.30 4.15
CA LEU A 190 12.90 10.61 3.43
C LEU A 190 11.92 11.64 2.86
N GLN A 191 11.89 11.79 1.53
CA GLN A 191 10.84 12.56 0.88
C GLN A 191 9.51 11.83 1.11
N ILE A 192 8.54 12.51 1.71
CA ILE A 192 7.21 11.94 1.93
C ILE A 192 6.35 12.29 0.73
N ASN A 193 6.16 13.56 0.40
CA ASN A 193 5.31 13.94 -0.72
C ASN A 193 6.01 14.97 -1.61
N ALA A 194 5.36 15.27 -2.73
CA ALA A 194 5.80 16.33 -3.62
C ALA A 194 5.25 17.72 -3.23
N TYR A 195 4.60 17.85 -2.08
CA TYR A 195 4.06 19.12 -1.61
C TYR A 195 5.14 19.90 -0.89
N ASP A 196 5.02 21.22 -0.85
CA ASP A 196 6.01 22.08 -0.18
C ASP A 196 5.69 22.25 1.31
N TYR A 197 5.76 21.15 2.06
CA TYR A 197 5.66 21.20 3.51
C TYR A 197 7.04 21.40 4.14
N PRO A 198 7.12 22.06 5.32
CA PRO A 198 8.37 22.17 6.04
C PRO A 198 8.91 20.77 6.39
N PRO A 199 10.25 20.61 6.45
CA PRO A 199 10.85 19.39 6.94
C PRO A 199 10.37 19.04 8.35
N ARG A 200 10.25 17.75 8.65
CA ARG A 200 9.90 17.29 10.00
C ARG A 200 10.99 16.38 10.55
N ASP A 201 11.44 16.65 11.76
CA ASP A 201 12.36 15.77 12.47
C ASP A 201 11.60 14.65 13.20
N LEU A 202 11.97 13.41 12.90
CA LEU A 202 11.40 12.21 13.50
C LEU A 202 12.34 11.56 14.53
N ALA A 203 13.42 12.23 14.93
CA ALA A 203 14.31 11.73 15.98
C ALA A 203 13.51 11.32 17.24
N GLY A 204 13.72 10.08 17.69
CA GLY A 204 13.01 9.49 18.83
C GLY A 204 11.56 9.07 18.58
N ALA A 205 11.02 9.24 17.37
CA ALA A 205 9.67 8.77 17.04
C ALA A 205 9.61 7.25 16.90
N ARG A 206 8.49 6.63 17.27
CA ARG A 206 8.20 5.27 16.79
C ARG A 206 7.65 5.35 15.37
N LEU A 207 8.44 4.93 14.39
CA LEU A 207 8.04 4.91 12.98
C LEU A 207 7.34 3.60 12.59
N LEU A 208 6.13 3.71 12.07
CA LEU A 208 5.28 2.58 11.68
C LEU A 208 5.00 2.59 10.18
N PHE A 209 4.94 1.40 9.58
CA PHE A 209 4.57 1.18 8.19
C PHE A 209 3.31 0.33 8.14
N VAL A 210 2.23 0.91 7.62
CA VAL A 210 0.88 0.33 7.68
C VAL A 210 0.37 0.06 6.26
N PRO A 211 0.49 -1.18 5.74
CA PRO A 211 -0.10 -1.53 4.47
C PRO A 211 -1.64 -1.56 4.56
N VAL A 212 -2.30 -1.10 3.51
CA VAL A 212 -3.75 -1.21 3.28
C VAL A 212 -4.02 -1.77 1.89
N THR A 213 -5.15 -2.44 1.69
CA THR A 213 -5.45 -3.04 0.37
C THR A 213 -6.03 -2.05 -0.64
N PRO A 214 -6.88 -1.07 -0.29
CA PRO A 214 -7.31 -0.05 -1.24
C PRO A 214 -6.13 0.82 -1.69
N ASN A 215 -6.17 1.34 -2.90
CA ASN A 215 -5.12 2.22 -3.43
C ASN A 215 -5.15 3.64 -2.82
N ARG A 216 -4.99 3.71 -1.50
CA ARG A 216 -5.01 4.93 -0.68
C ARG A 216 -3.80 4.93 0.25
N GLY A 217 -3.23 6.11 0.49
CA GLY A 217 -2.13 6.28 1.42
C GLY A 217 -2.16 7.65 2.06
N TRP A 218 -1.56 7.76 3.24
CA TRP A 218 -1.39 9.00 4.00
C TRP A 218 -0.26 8.84 5.01
N VAL A 219 0.07 9.92 5.70
CA VAL A 219 0.93 9.87 6.87
C VAL A 219 0.15 10.39 8.06
N SER A 220 0.47 9.90 9.25
CA SER A 220 -0.07 10.40 10.51
C SER A 220 1.05 10.53 11.53
N TRP A 221 0.86 11.39 12.52
CA TRP A 221 1.74 11.47 13.67
C TRP A 221 0.93 11.79 14.92
N GLU A 222 1.47 11.39 16.07
CA GLU A 222 0.92 11.66 17.38
C GLU A 222 2.07 12.14 18.26
N PRO A 223 1.96 13.30 18.93
CA PRO A 223 3.09 13.85 19.69
C PRO A 223 3.35 13.10 20.99
N VAL A 224 2.31 12.49 21.59
CA VAL A 224 2.42 11.83 22.90
C VAL A 224 1.71 10.47 22.89
N PRO A 225 2.45 9.36 23.09
CA PRO A 225 3.89 9.24 22.85
C PRO A 225 4.23 9.54 21.39
N TYR A 226 5.47 9.96 21.12
CA TYR A 226 5.84 10.42 19.78
C TYR A 226 5.86 9.26 18.77
N ARG A 227 4.86 9.24 17.89
CA ARG A 227 4.66 8.19 16.87
C ARG A 227 4.45 8.82 15.51
N CYS A 228 4.92 8.15 14.48
CA CYS A 228 4.66 8.50 13.08
C CYS A 228 4.30 7.23 12.32
N ALA A 229 3.31 7.31 11.43
CA ALA A 229 2.96 6.20 10.55
C ALA A 229 2.95 6.64 9.09
N VAL A 230 3.43 5.73 8.24
CA VAL A 230 3.24 5.78 6.79
C VAL A 230 2.21 4.71 6.44
N VAL A 231 1.02 5.15 6.04
CA VAL A 231 -0.02 4.26 5.50
C VAL A 231 0.11 4.20 3.99
N TYR A 232 0.20 2.99 3.44
CA TYR A 232 0.53 2.78 2.03
C TYR A 232 -0.23 1.61 1.41
N PRO A 233 -0.54 1.66 0.11
CA PRO A 233 -1.22 0.56 -0.55
C PRO A 233 -0.31 -0.66 -0.72
N CYS A 234 -0.87 -1.85 -0.53
CA CYS A 234 -0.21 -3.12 -0.86
C CYS A 234 0.15 -3.17 -2.35
N ARG A 235 1.26 -3.83 -2.69
CA ARG A 235 1.73 -3.95 -4.07
C ARG A 235 0.99 -5.03 -4.88
N GLY A 236 0.68 -4.69 -6.13
CA GLY A 236 0.45 -5.65 -7.22
C GLY A 236 -0.88 -6.42 -7.19
N PRO A 237 -0.93 -7.64 -7.77
CA PRO A 237 -2.14 -8.48 -7.88
C PRO A 237 -2.77 -8.89 -6.54
N LEU A 238 -2.04 -8.68 -5.42
CA LEU A 238 -2.51 -8.98 -4.08
C LEU A 238 -3.71 -8.11 -3.67
N ALA A 239 -3.83 -6.90 -4.20
CA ALA A 239 -5.02 -6.05 -4.03
C ALA A 239 -6.16 -6.41 -5.01
N GLY A 240 -5.84 -7.14 -6.09
CA GLY A 240 -6.78 -7.55 -7.12
C GLY A 240 -7.88 -8.49 -6.60
N GLY A 241 -8.93 -8.67 -7.40
CA GLY A 241 -9.96 -9.70 -7.15
C GLY A 241 -9.37 -11.11 -7.19
N ASP A 242 -10.20 -12.13 -7.35
CA ASP A 242 -9.68 -13.49 -7.49
C ASP A 242 -8.66 -13.56 -8.64
N PRO A 243 -7.54 -14.28 -8.45
CA PRO A 243 -6.54 -14.41 -9.49
C PRO A 243 -7.18 -15.02 -10.73
N PRO A 244 -6.76 -14.61 -11.93
CA PRO A 244 -7.30 -15.17 -13.16
C PRO A 244 -7.17 -16.69 -13.14
N PRO A 245 -8.16 -17.43 -13.66
CA PRO A 245 -8.07 -18.87 -13.74
C PRO A 245 -6.82 -19.25 -14.56
N PRO A 246 -6.13 -20.35 -14.19
CA PRO A 246 -5.00 -20.82 -14.98
C PRO A 246 -5.45 -21.21 -16.40
N PRO A 247 -4.55 -21.18 -17.40
CA PRO A 247 -4.85 -21.66 -18.74
C PRO A 247 -5.50 -23.04 -18.72
N ASP A 248 -6.56 -23.24 -19.51
CA ASP A 248 -7.39 -24.46 -19.47
C ASP A 248 -6.59 -25.74 -19.66
N ALA A 249 -5.65 -25.73 -20.61
CA ALA A 249 -4.77 -26.88 -20.88
C ALA A 249 -3.87 -27.21 -19.67
N LEU A 250 -3.30 -26.20 -19.01
CA LEU A 250 -2.55 -26.35 -17.77
C LEU A 250 -3.44 -26.86 -16.62
N GLY A 251 -4.68 -26.37 -16.57
CA GLY A 251 -5.71 -26.83 -15.64
C GLY A 251 -6.05 -28.30 -15.83
N ARG A 252 -6.11 -28.81 -17.07
CA ARG A 252 -6.33 -30.24 -17.35
C ARG A 252 -5.11 -31.10 -17.01
N LEU A 253 -3.89 -30.60 -17.26
CA LEU A 253 -2.66 -31.33 -16.99
C LEU A 253 -2.37 -31.47 -15.49
N LEU A 254 -2.46 -30.36 -14.75
CA LEU A 254 -2.08 -30.31 -13.35
C LEU A 254 -3.28 -30.32 -12.40
N GLY A 255 -4.50 -30.12 -12.88
CA GLY A 255 -5.64 -29.75 -12.03
C GLY A 255 -5.64 -28.25 -11.73
N SER A 256 -6.83 -27.64 -11.79
CA SER A 256 -7.03 -26.18 -11.68
C SER A 256 -6.33 -25.53 -10.48
N ALA A 257 -6.44 -26.13 -9.29
CA ALA A 257 -5.81 -25.59 -8.09
C ALA A 257 -4.27 -25.56 -8.16
N ARG A 258 -3.63 -26.62 -8.68
CA ARG A 258 -2.16 -26.67 -8.81
C ARG A 258 -1.66 -25.76 -9.91
N ALA A 259 -2.38 -25.72 -11.03
CA ALA A 259 -2.09 -24.80 -12.13
C ALA A 259 -2.19 -23.34 -11.66
N GLY A 260 -3.22 -22.99 -10.88
CA GLY A 260 -3.38 -21.67 -10.29
C GLY A 260 -2.21 -21.30 -9.36
N VAL A 261 -1.81 -22.20 -8.45
CA VAL A 261 -0.64 -21.97 -7.59
C VAL A 261 0.65 -21.80 -8.40
N LEU A 262 0.84 -22.56 -9.49
CA LEU A 262 2.01 -22.43 -10.35
C LEU A 262 2.05 -21.09 -11.09
N VAL A 263 0.92 -20.65 -11.65
CA VAL A 263 0.78 -19.35 -12.33
C VAL A 263 1.05 -18.20 -11.37
N LEU A 264 0.56 -18.29 -10.13
CA LEU A 264 0.81 -17.29 -9.09
C LEU A 264 2.28 -17.20 -8.66
N LEU A 265 3.15 -18.12 -9.06
CA LEU A 265 4.57 -18.14 -8.69
C LEU A 265 5.50 -17.48 -9.71
N ASP A 266 4.98 -16.50 -10.46
CA ASP A 266 5.73 -15.54 -11.31
C ASP A 266 6.85 -14.77 -10.58
N GLY A 267 6.79 -14.74 -9.25
CA GLY A 267 7.86 -14.30 -8.36
C GLY A 267 7.82 -15.07 -7.03
N PRO A 268 8.88 -14.98 -6.21
CA PRO A 268 8.96 -15.68 -4.93
C PRO A 268 7.78 -15.35 -4.02
N LYS A 269 7.05 -16.37 -3.56
CA LYS A 269 5.92 -16.21 -2.62
C LYS A 269 5.96 -17.25 -1.50
N SER A 270 5.57 -16.85 -0.29
CA SER A 270 5.39 -17.76 0.84
C SER A 270 4.08 -18.53 0.74
N THR A 271 3.95 -19.61 1.52
CA THR A 271 2.68 -20.34 1.63
C THR A 271 1.54 -19.41 2.06
N THR A 272 1.78 -18.49 3.00
CA THR A 272 0.76 -17.54 3.47
C THR A 272 0.33 -16.58 2.37
N GLN A 273 1.27 -16.12 1.53
CA GLN A 273 0.94 -15.28 0.36
C GLN A 273 0.08 -16.04 -0.65
N LEU A 274 0.35 -17.32 -0.86
CA LEU A 274 -0.45 -18.17 -1.75
C LEU A 274 -1.85 -18.49 -1.18
N VAL A 275 -1.98 -18.69 0.13
CA VAL A 275 -3.29 -18.77 0.83
C VAL A 275 -4.06 -17.45 0.68
N ALA A 276 -3.37 -16.30 0.72
CA ALA A 276 -3.96 -14.99 0.46
C ALA A 276 -4.59 -14.91 -0.93
N LEU A 277 -3.77 -15.25 -1.94
CA LEU A 277 -4.12 -15.12 -3.35
C LEU A 277 -5.16 -16.14 -3.81
N THR A 278 -5.06 -17.39 -3.36
CA THR A 278 -5.94 -18.48 -3.81
C THR A 278 -7.24 -18.62 -3.02
N GLY A 279 -7.32 -18.03 -1.82
CA GLY A 279 -8.42 -18.26 -0.89
C GLY A 279 -8.47 -19.67 -0.28
N GLN A 280 -7.57 -20.57 -0.68
CA GLN A 280 -7.52 -21.96 -0.21
C GLN A 280 -6.86 -22.08 1.16
N GLY A 281 -7.28 -23.05 1.98
CA GLY A 281 -6.70 -23.29 3.29
C GLY A 281 -5.22 -23.73 3.24
N LEU A 282 -4.47 -23.45 4.32
CA LEU A 282 -3.03 -23.70 4.44
C LEU A 282 -2.64 -25.15 4.08
N GLY A 283 -3.41 -26.15 4.54
CA GLY A 283 -3.18 -27.55 4.22
C GLY A 283 -3.40 -27.90 2.74
N SER A 284 -4.31 -27.22 2.05
CA SER A 284 -4.51 -27.39 0.61
C SER A 284 -3.34 -26.80 -0.18
N VAL A 285 -2.99 -25.55 0.11
CA VAL A 285 -1.86 -24.87 -0.54
C VAL A 285 -0.56 -25.63 -0.27
N GLY A 286 -0.34 -26.09 0.97
CA GLY A 286 0.81 -26.92 1.33
C GLY A 286 0.89 -28.23 0.54
N ARG A 287 -0.23 -28.93 0.31
CA ARG A 287 -0.28 -30.13 -0.54
C ARG A 287 0.05 -29.81 -1.99
N HIS A 288 -0.51 -28.72 -2.54
CA HIS A 288 -0.20 -28.29 -3.90
C HIS A 288 1.28 -27.96 -4.07
N LEU A 289 1.86 -27.20 -3.14
CA LEU A 289 3.29 -26.87 -3.11
C LEU A 289 4.17 -28.11 -3.00
N LYS A 290 3.79 -29.09 -2.17
CA LYS A 290 4.53 -30.36 -2.06
C LYS A 290 4.56 -31.08 -3.40
N VAL A 291 3.41 -31.26 -4.06
CA VAL A 291 3.35 -31.92 -5.37
C VAL A 291 4.18 -31.18 -6.42
N LEU A 292 4.08 -29.85 -6.47
CA LEU A 292 4.84 -29.04 -7.43
C LEU A 292 6.35 -29.08 -7.16
N LEU A 293 6.77 -29.18 -5.89
CA LEU A 293 8.18 -29.38 -5.51
C LEU A 293 8.68 -30.75 -5.94
N ASP A 294 7.91 -31.81 -5.66
CA ASP A 294 8.25 -33.19 -6.02
C ASP A 294 8.37 -33.34 -7.55
N ALA A 295 7.51 -32.64 -8.29
CA ALA A 295 7.55 -32.54 -9.76
C ALA A 295 8.63 -31.60 -10.31
N ARG A 296 9.45 -30.97 -9.45
CA ARG A 296 10.53 -30.02 -9.84
C ARG A 296 10.06 -28.78 -10.61
N LEU A 297 8.77 -28.48 -10.60
CA LEU A 297 8.18 -27.28 -11.23
C LEU A 297 8.44 -26.01 -10.42
N ILE A 298 8.62 -26.17 -9.11
CA ILE A 298 8.95 -25.08 -8.20
C ILE A 298 10.15 -25.45 -7.33
N ARG A 299 10.81 -24.43 -6.79
CA ARG A 299 11.87 -24.54 -5.79
C ARG A 299 11.49 -23.75 -4.56
N ARG A 300 12.01 -24.16 -3.40
CA ARG A 300 11.88 -23.43 -2.15
C ARG A 300 13.22 -22.87 -1.68
N ARG A 301 13.21 -21.69 -1.09
CA ARG A 301 14.34 -21.11 -0.35
C ARG A 301 13.87 -20.59 1.00
N ARG A 302 14.73 -20.66 2.01
CA ARG A 302 14.45 -20.04 3.30
C ARG A 302 14.85 -18.57 3.24
N ALA A 303 13.96 -17.69 3.64
CA ALA A 303 14.16 -16.25 3.76
C ALA A 303 13.79 -15.84 5.19
N GLY A 304 14.80 -15.78 6.07
CA GLY A 304 14.61 -15.55 7.49
C GLY A 304 13.71 -16.61 8.16
N ARG A 305 12.57 -16.16 8.69
CA ARG A 305 11.56 -17.01 9.36
C ARG A 305 10.57 -17.67 8.38
N SER A 306 10.64 -17.34 7.09
CA SER A 306 9.68 -17.78 6.08
C SER A 306 10.33 -18.70 5.05
N VAL A 307 9.50 -19.53 4.42
CA VAL A 307 9.88 -20.32 3.23
C VAL A 307 9.19 -19.70 2.02
N LEU A 308 9.99 -19.32 1.03
CA LEU A 308 9.50 -18.79 -0.25
C LEU A 308 9.61 -19.85 -1.33
N TYR A 309 8.59 -19.90 -2.17
CA TYR A 309 8.49 -20.77 -3.33
C TYR A 309 8.63 -19.91 -4.58
N SER A 310 9.28 -20.42 -5.62
CA SER A 310 9.40 -19.77 -6.93
C SER A 310 9.42 -20.83 -8.01
N ARG A 311 8.98 -20.49 -9.23
CA ARG A 311 9.11 -21.39 -10.38
C ARG A 311 10.58 -21.74 -10.66
N THR A 312 10.79 -22.97 -11.12
CA THR A 312 12.04 -23.36 -11.79
C THR A 312 11.94 -23.03 -13.27
N ARG A 313 13.04 -23.14 -14.02
CA ARG A 313 13.01 -23.01 -15.49
C ARG A 313 11.99 -23.94 -16.15
N LEU A 314 11.78 -25.14 -15.60
CA LEU A 314 10.76 -26.08 -16.08
C LEU A 314 9.35 -25.57 -15.79
N GLY A 315 9.11 -25.00 -14.60
CA GLY A 315 7.85 -24.36 -14.26
C GLY A 315 7.54 -23.14 -15.12
N ASP A 316 8.55 -22.31 -15.42
CA ASP A 316 8.42 -21.15 -16.31
C ASP A 316 8.06 -21.60 -17.74
N ALA A 317 8.84 -22.52 -18.32
CA ALA A 317 8.58 -23.05 -19.67
C ALA A 317 7.18 -23.69 -19.81
N LEU A 318 6.69 -24.35 -18.75
CA LEU A 318 5.37 -24.96 -18.76
C LEU A 318 4.24 -23.92 -18.77
N VAL A 319 4.42 -22.77 -18.12
CA VAL A 319 3.43 -21.69 -18.11
C VAL A 319 3.52 -20.87 -19.41
N GLU A 320 4.72 -20.50 -19.84
CA GLU A 320 4.96 -19.74 -21.08
C GLU A 320 4.48 -20.51 -22.32
N GLY A 321 4.65 -21.84 -22.35
CA GLY A 321 4.17 -22.69 -23.44
C GLY A 321 2.64 -22.73 -23.59
N GLN A 322 1.87 -22.11 -22.69
CA GLN A 322 0.41 -21.99 -22.79
C GLN A 322 -0.04 -20.66 -23.41
N GLU A 323 0.86 -19.66 -23.52
CA GLU A 323 0.57 -18.35 -24.08
C GLU A 323 0.78 -18.31 -25.61
N GLY A 324 1.28 -19.41 -26.20
CA GLY A 324 1.75 -19.47 -27.58
C GLY A 324 0.75 -19.87 -28.68
N ASP A 325 -0.57 -19.91 -28.41
CA ASP A 325 -1.55 -20.46 -29.38
C ASP A 325 -2.70 -19.52 -29.78
N GLU A 326 -2.52 -18.19 -29.68
CA GLU A 326 -3.46 -17.22 -30.28
C GLU A 326 -3.03 -16.71 -31.68
N GLY A 327 -2.09 -17.39 -32.35
CA GLY A 327 -1.51 -16.90 -33.62
C GLY A 327 -1.16 -17.94 -34.69
N GLY A 328 -1.70 -19.16 -34.63
CA GLY A 328 -1.42 -20.22 -35.58
C GLY A 328 -2.29 -20.18 -36.84
N GLY A 329 -1.94 -19.31 -37.79
CA GLY A 329 -2.43 -19.42 -39.17
C GLY A 329 -2.04 -20.76 -39.79
N SER A 330 -2.94 -21.36 -40.55
CA SER A 330 -2.69 -22.57 -41.34
C SER A 330 -1.45 -22.41 -42.22
N GLU A 331 -0.35 -23.09 -41.86
CA GLU A 331 0.66 -23.49 -42.83
C GLU A 331 0.54 -24.98 -43.08
N THR A 332 -0.15 -25.27 -44.17
CA THR A 332 -0.23 -26.55 -44.85
C THR A 332 1.19 -27.04 -45.15
N LEU A 333 1.56 -28.17 -44.55
CA LEU A 333 2.75 -28.94 -44.94
C LEU A 333 2.60 -29.39 -46.40
N GLN A 334 3.38 -28.80 -47.31
CA GLN A 334 3.63 -29.37 -48.62
C GLN A 334 5.14 -29.44 -48.84
N GLY A 335 5.60 -30.67 -49.10
CA GLY A 335 7.01 -31.05 -49.10
C GLY A 335 7.84 -30.44 -50.23
N GLY A 336 9.13 -30.29 -49.95
CA GLY A 336 10.18 -29.99 -50.90
C GLY A 336 11.55 -30.28 -50.29
N GLN A 337 12.30 -31.18 -50.93
CA GLN A 337 13.62 -31.69 -50.56
C GLN A 337 14.75 -30.64 -50.56
N PRO A 338 15.94 -30.95 -50.00
CA PRO A 338 16.95 -29.97 -49.60
C PRO A 338 17.93 -29.60 -50.72
N ALA A 339 18.40 -28.35 -50.72
CA ALA A 339 19.53 -27.89 -51.52
C ALA A 339 20.69 -27.41 -50.63
N VAL A 340 21.88 -27.86 -51.00
CA VAL A 340 23.17 -27.71 -50.34
C VAL A 340 23.88 -26.43 -50.82
N ARG A 341 24.76 -25.91 -49.94
CA ARG A 341 25.93 -25.01 -50.14
C ARG A 341 25.71 -23.49 -50.23
N GLY A 342 26.55 -22.77 -49.48
CA GLY A 342 26.98 -21.41 -49.82
C GLY A 342 27.57 -20.60 -48.66
N GLN A 343 28.87 -20.76 -48.39
CA GLN A 343 29.66 -19.80 -47.59
C GLN A 343 29.59 -18.39 -48.19
N GLY A 344 29.54 -17.36 -47.35
CA GLY A 344 29.70 -15.96 -47.78
C GLY A 344 29.92 -15.01 -46.62
N ARG A 345 31.19 -14.66 -46.37
CA ARG A 345 31.65 -13.62 -45.44
C ARG A 345 31.11 -12.23 -45.84
N GLY A 346 30.91 -11.35 -44.85
CA GLY A 346 30.71 -9.92 -45.10
C GLY A 346 30.54 -9.09 -43.84
N GLN A 347 31.65 -8.74 -43.18
CA GLN A 347 31.71 -7.64 -42.22
C GLN A 347 31.57 -6.30 -42.97
N VAL A 348 30.75 -5.37 -42.47
CA VAL A 348 31.02 -3.93 -42.56
C VAL A 348 30.49 -3.23 -41.31
N ALA A 349 31.40 -2.63 -40.56
CA ALA A 349 31.15 -1.65 -39.51
C ALA A 349 30.90 -0.25 -40.09
N ARG A 350 30.11 0.58 -39.39
CA ARG A 350 30.26 2.05 -39.22
C ARG A 350 29.05 2.57 -38.42
N ARG A 351 29.27 3.00 -37.18
CA ARG A 351 29.57 4.37 -36.70
C ARG A 351 28.30 5.19 -36.43
N ALA A 352 28.13 5.51 -35.15
CA ALA A 352 27.29 6.57 -34.61
C ALA A 352 27.74 7.96 -35.08
N PRO A 353 26.87 8.97 -34.89
CA PRO A 353 27.32 10.29 -34.47
C PRO A 353 26.74 10.70 -33.11
N GLN A 354 27.64 11.33 -32.34
CA GLN A 354 27.35 12.16 -31.18
C GLN A 354 26.80 13.52 -31.61
N GLY A 355 26.07 14.16 -30.68
CA GLY A 355 25.70 15.58 -30.67
C GLY A 355 24.44 15.72 -29.80
N GLY A 356 24.39 16.43 -28.67
CA GLY A 356 25.21 17.52 -28.18
C GLY A 356 24.34 18.77 -28.06
N VAL A 357 24.12 19.21 -26.81
CA VAL A 357 23.73 20.57 -26.37
C VAL A 357 22.24 20.94 -26.54
N GLN A 358 21.52 21.29 -25.46
CA GLN A 358 21.40 22.69 -25.02
C GLN A 358 20.48 22.85 -23.79
N GLU A 359 20.99 23.60 -22.82
CA GLU A 359 20.33 24.11 -21.62
C GLU A 359 19.17 25.05 -21.98
N GLY A 360 18.17 25.10 -21.11
CA GLY A 360 17.05 26.03 -21.20
C GLY A 360 16.34 26.13 -19.86
N GLY A 361 16.94 26.86 -18.93
CA GLY A 361 16.32 27.24 -17.67
C GLY A 361 15.10 28.13 -17.91
N ARG A 362 14.04 27.89 -17.12
CA ARG A 362 13.03 28.91 -16.81
C ARG A 362 12.70 28.80 -15.33
N ASP A 363 13.18 29.80 -14.61
CA ASP A 363 12.67 30.24 -13.32
C ASP A 363 11.16 30.42 -13.39
N VAL A 364 10.45 29.82 -12.43
CA VAL A 364 9.10 30.24 -12.06
C VAL A 364 9.13 30.46 -10.56
N GLY A 365 8.88 31.72 -10.18
CA GLY A 365 9.01 32.25 -8.83
C GLY A 365 8.25 31.46 -7.79
N GLY A 366 8.90 31.28 -6.65
CA GLY A 366 8.27 30.80 -5.42
C GLY A 366 7.48 31.92 -4.78
N ASP A 367 6.15 31.77 -4.77
CA ASP A 367 5.30 32.51 -3.84
C ASP A 367 5.49 31.90 -2.44
N ALA A 368 6.13 32.69 -1.58
CA ALA A 368 6.32 32.38 -0.17
C ALA A 368 4.96 32.33 0.54
N TRP A 369 4.68 31.21 1.20
CA TRP A 369 3.56 31.09 2.13
C TRP A 369 3.85 31.92 3.40
N PRO A 370 2.89 32.70 3.91
CA PRO A 370 3.06 33.41 5.17
C PRO A 370 3.08 32.41 6.33
N GLY A 371 3.90 32.71 7.34
CA GLY A 371 4.20 31.83 8.46
C GLY A 371 2.96 31.36 9.23
N VAL A 372 2.68 30.06 9.12
CA VAL A 372 1.84 29.36 10.08
C VAL A 372 2.73 28.94 11.24
N ALA A 373 2.68 29.70 12.33
CA ALA A 373 3.18 29.25 13.62
C ALA A 373 2.26 28.14 14.12
N TRP A 374 2.76 26.90 14.09
CA TRP A 374 2.04 25.75 14.62
C TRP A 374 2.21 25.70 16.14
N PRO A 375 1.12 25.62 16.93
CA PRO A 375 1.20 25.61 18.38
C PRO A 375 1.76 24.27 18.87
N GLY A 376 2.72 24.31 19.80
CA GLY A 376 3.09 23.15 20.60
C GLY A 376 4.56 22.80 20.73
N VAL A 377 5.43 23.76 21.05
CA VAL A 377 6.59 23.51 21.93
C VAL A 377 6.77 24.73 22.83
N GLY A 378 6.11 24.71 24.00
CA GLY A 378 6.43 25.66 25.06
C GLY A 378 7.82 25.32 25.61
N SER A 379 8.78 26.21 25.40
CA SER A 379 10.11 26.15 26.00
C SER A 379 10.00 26.23 27.52
N ALA A 380 10.12 25.09 28.22
CA ALA A 380 10.40 25.09 29.65
C ALA A 380 11.87 25.48 29.84
N GLY A 381 12.07 26.73 30.23
CA GLY A 381 13.38 27.30 30.55
C GLY A 381 14.04 26.56 31.72
N VAL A 382 15.32 26.28 31.54
CA VAL A 382 16.26 25.84 32.55
C VAL A 382 16.37 26.92 33.63
N GLY A 383 15.93 26.61 34.85
CA GLY A 383 16.19 27.40 36.04
C GLY A 383 17.24 26.70 36.91
N SER A 384 18.49 27.15 36.81
CA SER A 384 19.59 26.80 37.69
C SER A 384 19.65 27.74 38.90
N ALA A 385 19.55 27.20 40.12
CA ALA A 385 20.12 27.69 41.38
C ALA A 385 19.88 26.57 42.42
N GLY A 386 20.81 26.08 43.23
CA GLY A 386 22.01 26.70 43.79
C GLY A 386 21.83 26.81 45.31
N VAL A 387 22.38 25.84 46.06
CA VAL A 387 22.89 25.89 47.44
C VAL A 387 21.99 26.49 48.54
N ALA A 388 21.50 25.62 49.43
CA ALA A 388 21.77 25.63 50.88
C ALA A 388 21.25 24.34 51.52
#